data_AF-A0A367WYA7-F1
#
_entry.id   AF-A0A367WYA7-F1
#
_cell.length_a   1.000
_cell.length_b   1.000
_cell.length_c   1.000
_cell.angle_alpha   90.00
_cell.angle_beta   90.00
_cell.angle_gamma   90.00
#
_symmetry.space_group_name_H-M   'P 1'
#
loop_
_entity.id
_entity.type
_entity.pdbx_description
1 polymer ?
#
loop_
_entity_poly.entity_id
_entity_poly.type
_entity_poly.pdbx_seq_one_letter_code
_entity_poly.pdbx_strand_id
1 'polypeptide(L)'
;MNINTSFECEICGTITNCRIGMSNRAEQPLGFCCQECGQRIDIVIGGKHAGITGAIELKAQVPFDDETNFVDLHLDFPVYFGKYVMGHTPYLRAVERIGPENIQRHSARLSHLDACYTKFGFFQTLLKFYTREKWVPFKKAIEKQFGGAVISDKMQDRNAALYKTIAEIMWPFAMPGQASNDIEQYMGVQLYLAENHRPAFHAFIDEILETKFLKNLQVACLGIYPRILKAELPLRPALFLDFDAAYQKQTIPMRVSADQFDDFKDLYKDIAEIISRQFVLVAGLNNLFKRGDHNVFKPEIGMTKSGKDQTPKSLHAFTDIPFGQKGDFIDDNWFSFGEQAADNQLRNAIAHFKTDYDDITQKITYYPRKEGMKQEKSEVIYFLDFMQRVLVAYREMNRLHQLIKSLFYYHYLIQTAENTG
;
A
#
# COMPACT_ATOMS: atom_id res chain seq x y z
N MET A 1 -5.64 -11.15 26.12
CA MET A 1 -6.22 -10.57 27.35
C MET A 1 -7.19 -9.48 26.92
N ASN A 2 -8.31 -9.27 27.63
CA ASN A 2 -9.26 -8.20 27.30
C ASN A 2 -9.48 -7.32 28.52
N ILE A 3 -9.68 -6.03 28.29
CA ILE A 3 -10.09 -5.05 29.29
C ILE A 3 -11.54 -4.68 29.00
N ASN A 4 -12.40 -4.80 30.00
CA ASN A 4 -13.80 -4.36 29.91
C ASN A 4 -13.93 -3.08 30.75
N THR A 5 -14.38 -2.00 30.13
CA THR A 5 -14.56 -0.70 30.76
C THR A 5 -15.76 0.02 30.12
N SER A 6 -16.22 1.11 30.70
CA SER A 6 -17.27 1.95 30.11
C SER A 6 -16.76 3.37 30.00
N PHE A 7 -17.13 4.09 28.95
CA PHE A 7 -16.70 5.46 28.71
C PHE A 7 -17.92 6.38 28.65
N GLU A 8 -17.91 7.45 29.44
CA GLU A 8 -18.90 8.52 29.38
C GLU A 8 -18.32 9.67 28.55
N CYS A 9 -19.00 10.03 27.46
CA CYS A 9 -18.56 11.12 26.60
C CYS A 9 -18.60 12.47 27.35
N GLU A 10 -17.49 13.20 27.36
CA GLU A 10 -17.38 14.50 28.06
C GLU A 10 -18.31 15.58 27.49
N ILE A 11 -18.77 15.42 26.24
CA ILE A 11 -19.57 16.43 25.54
C ILE A 11 -21.08 16.20 25.71
N CYS A 12 -21.55 14.96 25.58
CA CYS A 12 -22.99 14.66 25.60
C CYS A 12 -23.44 13.73 26.73
N GLY A 13 -22.51 13.23 27.56
CA GLY A 13 -22.82 12.31 28.67
C GLY A 13 -23.23 10.89 28.24
N THR A 14 -23.22 10.59 26.93
CA THR A 14 -23.58 9.25 26.46
C THR A 14 -22.55 8.23 26.91
N ILE A 15 -23.02 7.12 27.47
CA ILE A 15 -22.20 6.02 27.93
C ILE A 15 -22.03 4.99 26.80
N THR A 16 -20.80 4.50 26.61
CA THR A 16 -20.48 3.40 25.71
C THR A 16 -19.69 2.32 26.46
N ASN A 17 -20.21 1.11 26.47
CA ASN A 17 -19.51 -0.08 26.94
C ASN A 17 -18.41 -0.46 25.95
N CYS A 18 -17.22 -0.76 26.45
CA CYS A 18 -16.06 -1.04 25.62
C CYS A 18 -15.32 -2.29 26.09
N ARG A 19 -15.06 -3.19 25.14
CA ARG A 19 -14.11 -4.29 25.34
C ARG A 19 -12.89 -4.06 24.45
N ILE A 20 -11.73 -4.00 25.08
CA ILE A 20 -10.46 -3.76 24.41
C ILE A 20 -9.63 -5.04 24.43
N GLY A 21 -9.33 -5.61 23.27
CA GLY A 21 -8.39 -6.72 23.16
C GLY A 21 -6.95 -6.23 23.04
N MET A 22 -6.05 -6.83 23.84
CA MET A 22 -4.64 -6.45 23.89
C MET A 22 -3.85 -7.02 22.70
N SER A 23 -3.13 -6.14 22.02
CA SER A 23 -2.06 -6.46 21.08
C SER A 23 -0.72 -6.71 21.79
N ASN A 24 0.28 -7.17 21.04
CA ASN A 24 1.65 -7.40 21.51
C ASN A 24 2.50 -6.12 21.61
N ARG A 25 1.92 -4.96 21.31
CA ARG A 25 2.61 -3.67 21.31
C ARG A 25 2.64 -3.05 22.72
N ALA A 26 3.77 -2.43 23.06
CA ALA A 26 3.98 -1.77 24.35
C ALA A 26 3.12 -0.50 24.55
N GLU A 27 2.78 0.19 23.45
CA GLU A 27 1.89 1.37 23.43
C GLU A 27 0.82 1.16 22.35
N GLN A 28 -0.46 1.19 22.76
CA GLN A 28 -1.60 0.84 21.93
C GLN A 28 -2.56 2.03 21.85
N PRO A 29 -2.38 2.91 20.84
CA PRO A 29 -3.33 3.97 20.56
C PRO A 29 -4.56 3.40 19.86
N LEU A 30 -5.71 3.61 20.48
CA LEU A 30 -7.02 3.18 20.04
C LEU A 30 -7.98 4.39 20.11
N GLY A 31 -9.13 4.29 19.45
CA GLY A 31 -10.13 5.33 19.53
C GLY A 31 -11.38 4.99 18.75
N PHE A 32 -12.45 5.72 19.07
CA PHE A 32 -13.73 5.65 18.40
C PHE A 32 -14.46 6.98 18.57
N CYS A 33 -15.54 7.20 17.82
CA CYS A 33 -16.38 8.38 17.98
C CYS A 33 -17.66 8.03 18.74
N CYS A 34 -18.07 8.93 19.64
CA CYS A 34 -19.36 8.85 20.32
C CYS A 34 -20.49 8.77 19.28
N GLN A 35 -21.40 7.80 19.42
CA GLN A 35 -22.45 7.57 18.43
C GLN A 35 -23.54 8.66 18.42
N GLU A 36 -23.64 9.46 19.49
CA GLU A 36 -24.65 10.52 19.60
C GLU A 36 -24.14 11.87 19.09
N CYS A 37 -22.96 12.32 19.54
CA CYS A 37 -22.45 13.66 19.21
C CYS A 37 -21.24 13.67 18.28
N GLY A 38 -20.67 12.51 17.95
CA GLY A 38 -19.49 12.40 17.08
C GLY A 38 -18.16 12.76 17.73
N GLN A 39 -18.13 13.14 19.02
CA GLN A 39 -16.88 13.44 19.72
C GLN A 39 -15.91 12.26 19.66
N ARG A 40 -14.67 12.54 19.25
CA ARG A 40 -13.58 11.57 19.26
C ARG A 40 -13.20 11.21 20.70
N ILE A 41 -13.11 9.91 20.96
CA ILE A 41 -12.63 9.32 22.21
C ILE A 41 -11.36 8.54 21.89
N ASP A 42 -10.23 9.00 22.39
CA ASP A 42 -8.92 8.36 22.19
C ASP A 42 -8.46 7.69 23.48
N ILE A 43 -7.92 6.47 23.34
CA ILE A 43 -7.51 5.60 24.42
C ILE A 43 -6.10 5.11 24.10
N VAL A 44 -5.13 5.46 24.93
CA VAL A 44 -3.76 4.94 24.81
C VAL A 44 -3.47 4.03 25.98
N ILE A 45 -3.15 2.76 25.68
CA ILE A 45 -2.81 1.76 26.68
C ILE A 45 -1.31 1.50 26.66
N GLY A 46 -0.68 1.59 27.84
CA GLY A 46 0.75 1.40 28.01
C GLY A 46 1.59 2.56 27.48
N GLY A 47 2.90 2.49 27.72
CA GLY A 47 3.84 3.52 27.25
C GLY A 47 3.75 4.84 28.02
N LYS A 48 4.39 5.88 27.47
CA LYS A 48 4.49 7.20 28.12
C LYS A 48 3.27 8.08 27.90
N HIS A 49 2.49 7.77 26.87
CA HIS A 49 1.31 8.53 26.46
C HIS A 49 0.01 7.88 26.93
N ALA A 50 0.08 6.94 27.87
CA ALA A 50 -1.09 6.24 28.40
C ALA A 50 -2.11 7.24 28.97
N GLY A 51 -3.38 7.07 28.63
CA GLY A 51 -4.44 7.98 29.04
C GLY A 51 -5.65 7.91 28.12
N ILE A 52 -6.68 8.67 28.48
CA ILE A 52 -7.95 8.78 27.77
C ILE A 52 -8.21 10.26 27.49
N THR A 53 -8.72 10.58 26.31
CA THR A 53 -9.12 11.93 25.92
C THR A 53 -10.53 11.90 25.32
N GLY A 54 -11.37 12.88 25.67
CA GLY A 54 -12.74 13.02 25.15
C GLY A 54 -13.82 12.20 25.88
N ALA A 55 -13.43 11.44 26.91
CA ALA A 55 -14.33 10.67 27.74
C ALA A 55 -13.78 10.46 29.16
N ILE A 56 -14.70 10.23 30.11
CA ILE A 56 -14.38 9.81 31.48
C ILE A 56 -14.48 8.28 31.53
N GLU A 57 -13.46 7.63 32.11
CA GLU A 57 -13.49 6.20 32.35
C GLU A 57 -14.39 5.85 33.54
N LEU A 58 -15.31 4.92 33.32
CA LEU A 58 -16.21 4.39 34.32
C LEU A 58 -15.89 2.91 34.57
N LYS A 59 -16.10 2.48 35.82
CA LYS A 59 -16.01 1.05 36.15
C LYS A 59 -17.14 0.29 35.45
N ALA A 60 -16.79 -0.63 34.57
CA ALA A 60 -17.75 -1.46 33.86
C ALA A 60 -18.58 -2.33 34.82
N GLN A 61 -19.90 -2.38 34.58
CA GLN A 61 -20.75 -3.45 35.10
C GLN A 61 -20.76 -4.58 34.08
N VAL A 62 -20.16 -5.72 34.46
CA VAL A 62 -20.05 -6.92 33.60
C VAL A 62 -20.97 -8.03 34.11
N PRO A 63 -21.61 -8.81 33.21
CA PRO A 63 -21.59 -8.66 31.74
C PRO A 63 -22.31 -7.38 31.29
N PHE A 64 -21.88 -6.83 30.14
CA PHE A 64 -22.52 -5.64 29.56
C PHE A 64 -23.97 -5.96 29.16
N ASP A 65 -24.84 -4.97 29.33
CA ASP A 65 -26.24 -5.02 28.90
C ASP A 65 -26.40 -4.78 27.39
N ASP A 66 -27.64 -4.97 26.92
CA ASP A 66 -28.04 -4.87 25.52
C ASP A 66 -28.54 -3.47 25.12
N GLU A 67 -28.74 -2.57 26.09
CA GLU A 67 -29.35 -1.25 25.91
C GLU A 67 -28.30 -0.15 25.73
N THR A 68 -27.11 -0.35 26.30
CA THR A 68 -25.97 0.56 26.23
C THR A 68 -25.17 0.29 24.95
N ASN A 69 -24.77 1.36 24.26
CA ASN A 69 -23.88 1.28 23.10
C ASN A 69 -22.64 0.43 23.42
N PHE A 70 -22.25 -0.47 22.53
CA PHE A 70 -21.07 -1.32 22.73
C PHE A 70 -20.10 -1.30 21.56
N VAL A 71 -18.80 -1.29 21.88
CA VAL A 71 -17.69 -1.33 20.94
C VAL A 71 -16.62 -2.34 21.36
N ASP A 72 -16.13 -3.10 20.39
CA ASP A 72 -15.01 -4.03 20.49
C ASP A 72 -13.79 -3.42 19.79
N LEU A 73 -12.80 -2.96 20.58
CA LEU A 73 -11.58 -2.35 20.06
C LEU A 73 -10.43 -3.36 19.99
N HIS A 74 -9.68 -3.31 18.90
CA HIS A 74 -8.41 -4.00 18.74
C HIS A 74 -7.52 -3.25 17.77
N LEU A 75 -6.20 -3.30 17.97
CA LEU A 75 -5.25 -2.64 17.08
C LEU A 75 -5.02 -3.43 15.79
N ASP A 76 -4.90 -4.76 15.94
CA ASP A 76 -4.52 -5.66 14.86
C ASP A 76 -5.70 -6.22 14.04
N PHE A 77 -6.91 -6.14 14.58
CA PHE A 77 -8.10 -6.74 13.98
C PHE A 77 -9.17 -5.67 13.75
N PRO A 78 -10.09 -5.91 12.82
CA PRO A 78 -11.27 -5.07 12.63
C PRO A 78 -12.03 -4.75 13.93
N VAL A 79 -12.39 -3.47 14.10
CA VAL A 79 -13.25 -3.00 15.19
C VAL A 79 -14.71 -3.35 14.90
N TYR A 80 -15.45 -3.74 15.94
CA TYR A 80 -16.87 -4.08 15.84
C TYR A 80 -17.74 -3.18 16.71
N PHE A 81 -18.86 -2.72 16.15
CA PHE A 81 -19.91 -1.98 16.84
C PHE A 81 -21.20 -2.78 16.81
N GLY A 82 -21.97 -2.73 17.88
CA GLY A 82 -23.25 -3.43 17.98
C GLY A 82 -23.49 -3.94 19.38
N LYS A 83 -24.15 -5.09 19.50
CA LYS A 83 -24.45 -5.71 20.79
C LYS A 83 -23.26 -6.48 21.35
N TYR A 84 -23.13 -6.47 22.68
CA TYR A 84 -22.18 -7.31 23.38
C TYR A 84 -22.56 -8.79 23.22
N VAL A 85 -21.57 -9.62 22.90
CA VAL A 85 -21.72 -11.08 22.90
C VAL A 85 -20.58 -11.70 23.71
N MET A 86 -20.95 -12.43 24.76
CA MET A 86 -20.01 -13.14 25.62
C MET A 86 -19.22 -14.17 24.79
N GLY A 87 -17.91 -14.25 25.01
CA GLY A 87 -17.02 -15.16 24.26
C GLY A 87 -16.63 -14.68 22.86
N HIS A 88 -17.35 -13.73 22.26
CA HIS A 88 -17.05 -13.21 20.92
C HIS A 88 -16.00 -12.08 20.94
N THR A 89 -14.87 -12.29 21.62
CA THR A 89 -13.78 -11.29 21.69
C THR A 89 -13.16 -11.04 20.31
N PRO A 90 -12.50 -9.88 20.06
CA PRO A 90 -11.90 -9.58 18.76
C PRO A 90 -10.97 -10.70 18.25
N TYR A 91 -10.12 -11.24 19.13
CA TYR A 91 -9.23 -12.36 18.79
C TYR A 91 -9.99 -13.64 18.44
N LEU A 92 -11.00 -14.03 19.23
CA LEU A 92 -11.76 -15.25 18.96
C LEU A 92 -12.56 -15.15 17.65
N ARG A 93 -13.14 -13.98 17.36
CA ARG A 93 -13.77 -13.70 16.05
C ARG A 93 -12.76 -13.80 14.91
N ALA A 94 -11.56 -13.27 15.09
CA ALA A 94 -10.51 -13.36 14.09
C ALA A 94 -10.10 -14.82 13.82
N VAL A 95 -9.91 -15.63 14.87
CA VAL A 95 -9.60 -17.07 14.76
C VAL A 95 -10.72 -17.84 14.06
N GLU A 96 -11.98 -17.59 14.41
CA GLU A 96 -13.14 -18.22 13.76
C GLU A 96 -13.18 -17.89 12.26
N ARG A 97 -12.80 -16.65 11.90
CA ARG A 97 -12.95 -16.12 10.56
C ARG A 97 -11.89 -16.58 9.57
N ILE A 98 -10.61 -16.60 9.97
CA ILE A 98 -9.50 -16.97 9.06
C ILE A 98 -8.81 -18.29 9.44
N GLY A 99 -9.18 -18.89 10.57
CA GLY A 99 -8.58 -20.11 11.09
C GLY A 99 -7.25 -19.89 11.82
N PRO A 100 -6.82 -20.86 12.64
CA PRO A 100 -5.64 -20.73 13.51
C PRO A 100 -4.33 -20.60 12.74
N GLU A 101 -4.17 -21.27 11.60
CA GLU A 101 -2.95 -21.21 10.80
C GLU A 101 -2.71 -19.80 10.24
N ASN A 102 -3.75 -19.18 9.67
CA ASN A 102 -3.63 -17.82 9.13
C ASN A 102 -3.44 -16.78 10.24
N ILE A 103 -4.02 -16.99 11.43
CA ILE A 103 -3.74 -16.14 12.60
C ILE A 103 -2.25 -16.20 12.98
N GLN A 104 -1.62 -17.38 12.92
CA GLN A 104 -0.17 -17.48 13.18
C GLN A 104 0.64 -16.71 12.13
N ARG A 105 0.29 -16.81 10.85
CA ARG A 105 0.94 -16.06 9.76
C ARG A 105 0.77 -14.55 9.93
N HIS A 106 -0.44 -14.10 10.29
CA HIS A 106 -0.71 -12.70 10.58
C HIS A 106 0.07 -12.20 11.81
N SER A 107 0.07 -12.96 12.91
CA SER A 107 0.84 -12.66 14.12
C SER A 107 2.34 -12.54 13.86
N ALA A 108 2.90 -13.38 12.97
CA ALA A 108 4.31 -13.29 12.59
C ALA A 108 4.65 -11.97 11.87
N ARG A 109 3.76 -11.47 10.99
CA ARG A 109 3.91 -10.16 10.34
C ARG A 109 3.93 -9.03 11.36
N LEU A 110 2.97 -9.05 12.29
CA LEU A 110 2.83 -8.00 13.30
C LEU A 110 4.01 -8.00 14.28
N SER A 111 4.43 -9.17 14.74
CA SER A 111 5.59 -9.32 15.61
C SER A 111 6.86 -8.75 14.96
N HIS A 112 7.00 -8.90 13.64
CA HIS A 112 8.11 -8.29 12.90
C HIS A 112 7.99 -6.76 12.82
N LEU A 113 6.79 -6.23 12.57
CA LEU A 113 6.56 -4.78 12.59
C LEU A 113 6.90 -4.17 13.96
N ASP A 114 6.47 -4.83 15.04
CA ASP A 114 6.79 -4.42 16.42
C ASP A 114 8.30 -4.46 16.69
N ALA A 115 8.99 -5.51 16.24
CA ALA A 115 10.43 -5.65 16.40
C ALA A 115 11.23 -4.60 15.59
N CYS A 116 10.69 -4.16 14.45
CA CYS A 116 11.37 -3.23 13.55
C CYS A 116 10.94 -1.77 13.71
N TYR A 117 9.92 -1.47 14.52
CA TYR A 117 9.38 -0.12 14.70
C TYR A 117 10.46 0.93 15.02
N THR A 118 11.41 0.60 15.91
CA THR A 118 12.51 1.51 16.30
C THR A 118 13.47 1.82 15.15
N LYS A 119 13.48 0.99 14.09
CA LYS A 119 14.30 1.17 12.89
C LYS A 119 13.64 2.05 11.83
N PHE A 120 12.35 2.39 11.93
CA PHE A 120 11.64 3.10 10.86
C PHE A 120 12.24 4.48 10.55
N GLY A 121 12.62 5.25 11.58
CA GLY A 121 13.29 6.55 11.40
C GLY A 121 14.68 6.43 10.76
N PHE A 122 15.45 5.40 11.14
CA PHE A 122 16.74 5.10 10.53
C PHE A 122 16.57 4.66 9.08
N PHE A 123 15.53 3.87 8.78
CA PHE A 123 15.22 3.42 7.43
C PHE A 123 14.86 4.60 6.52
N GLN A 124 13.99 5.52 6.96
CA GLN A 124 13.71 6.74 6.21
C GLN A 124 14.99 7.54 5.93
N THR A 125 15.90 7.62 6.90
CA THR A 125 17.18 8.33 6.76
C THR A 125 18.11 7.63 5.78
N LEU A 126 18.19 6.30 5.82
CA LEU A 126 18.93 5.47 4.86
C LEU A 126 18.48 5.74 3.42
N LEU A 127 17.16 5.76 3.18
CA LEU A 127 16.60 6.05 1.85
C LEU A 127 16.99 7.47 1.39
N LYS A 128 16.99 8.46 2.30
CA LYS A 128 17.46 9.82 2.00
C LYS A 128 18.96 9.85 1.63
N PHE A 129 19.79 9.07 2.32
CA PHE A 129 21.22 8.99 1.96
C PHE A 129 21.42 8.38 0.58
N TYR A 130 20.69 7.31 0.25
CA TYR A 130 20.76 6.67 -1.06
C TYR A 130 20.31 7.64 -2.17
N THR A 131 19.13 8.25 -2.03
CA THR A 131 18.55 9.16 -3.03
C THR A 131 19.38 10.43 -3.25
N ARG A 132 20.09 10.90 -2.22
CA ARG A 132 21.02 12.05 -2.28
C ARG A 132 22.47 11.66 -2.58
N GLU A 133 22.71 10.39 -2.91
CA GLU A 133 24.02 9.84 -3.26
C GLU A 133 25.08 10.05 -2.18
N LYS A 134 24.68 10.05 -0.91
CA LYS A 134 25.57 10.16 0.24
C LYS A 134 26.06 8.77 0.63
N TRP A 135 27.04 8.25 -0.11
CA TRP A 135 27.47 6.84 -0.01
C TRP A 135 28.14 6.46 1.31
N VAL A 136 29.00 7.32 1.85
CA VAL A 136 29.65 7.07 3.15
C VAL A 136 28.63 6.90 4.29
N PRO A 137 27.68 7.83 4.50
CA PRO A 137 26.66 7.65 5.53
C PRO A 137 25.65 6.54 5.16
N PHE A 138 25.36 6.29 3.88
CA PHE A 138 24.54 5.15 3.46
C PHE A 138 25.15 3.81 3.92
N LYS A 139 26.42 3.55 3.61
CA LYS A 139 27.13 2.33 4.03
C LYS A 139 27.14 2.16 5.55
N LYS A 140 27.52 3.22 6.26
CA LYS A 140 27.53 3.23 7.73
C LYS A 140 26.15 2.95 8.33
N ALA A 141 25.08 3.44 7.71
CA ALA A 141 23.72 3.18 8.16
C ALA A 141 23.33 1.71 7.96
N ILE A 142 23.65 1.11 6.80
CA ILE A 142 23.43 -0.33 6.54
C ILE A 142 24.13 -1.19 7.60
N GLU A 143 25.41 -0.94 7.85
CA GLU A 143 26.22 -1.72 8.80
C GLU A 143 25.72 -1.59 10.24
N LYS A 144 25.52 -0.35 10.70
CA LYS A 144 25.21 -0.08 12.11
C LYS A 144 23.77 -0.34 12.51
N GLN A 145 22.81 -0.08 11.62
CA GLN A 145 21.38 -0.11 11.95
C GLN A 145 20.67 -1.36 11.43
N PHE A 146 21.19 -1.98 10.37
CA PHE A 146 20.56 -3.11 9.69
C PHE A 146 21.44 -4.36 9.63
N GLY A 147 22.65 -4.35 10.20
CA GLY A 147 23.54 -5.51 10.25
C GLY A 147 23.96 -6.05 8.87
N GLY A 148 23.82 -5.25 7.81
CA GLY A 148 24.20 -5.59 6.46
C GLY A 148 25.62 -5.15 6.12
N ALA A 149 26.06 -5.46 4.90
CA ALA A 149 27.32 -4.95 4.35
C ALA A 149 27.11 -4.48 2.92
N VAL A 150 27.87 -3.47 2.52
CA VAL A 150 27.96 -3.04 1.12
C VAL A 150 29.30 -3.52 0.59
N ILE A 151 29.27 -4.55 -0.27
CA ILE A 151 30.46 -5.32 -0.67
C ILE A 151 31.51 -4.44 -1.37
N SER A 152 31.07 -3.50 -2.21
CA SER A 152 31.98 -2.57 -2.89
C SER A 152 31.32 -1.21 -3.17
N ASP A 153 32.07 -0.30 -3.78
CA ASP A 153 31.58 1.01 -4.23
C ASP A 153 30.77 0.96 -5.52
N LYS A 154 30.66 -0.21 -6.15
CA LYS A 154 29.88 -0.38 -7.39
C LYS A 154 28.38 -0.25 -7.12
N MET A 155 27.63 0.28 -8.09
CA MET A 155 26.20 0.55 -7.94
C MET A 155 25.36 -0.71 -7.75
N GLN A 156 25.72 -1.83 -8.38
CA GLN A 156 25.05 -3.12 -8.17
C GLN A 156 25.10 -3.60 -6.72
N ASP A 157 26.20 -3.34 -6.00
CA ASP A 157 26.37 -3.74 -4.60
C ASP A 157 25.64 -2.80 -3.65
N ARG A 158 25.64 -1.49 -3.96
CA ARG A 158 24.82 -0.50 -3.26
C ARG A 158 23.33 -0.80 -3.42
N ASN A 159 22.90 -1.18 -4.63
CA ASN A 159 21.53 -1.60 -4.90
C ASN A 159 21.21 -2.90 -4.15
N ALA A 160 22.11 -3.87 -4.14
CA ALA A 160 21.89 -5.14 -3.42
C ALA A 160 21.62 -4.87 -1.94
N ALA A 161 22.45 -4.03 -1.30
CA ALA A 161 22.26 -3.63 0.09
C ALA A 161 20.93 -2.87 0.30
N LEU A 162 20.61 -1.88 -0.54
CA LEU A 162 19.36 -1.14 -0.45
C LEU A 162 18.14 -2.07 -0.52
N TYR A 163 18.03 -2.88 -1.57
CA TYR A 163 16.87 -3.72 -1.80
C TYR A 163 16.76 -4.86 -0.79
N LYS A 164 17.88 -5.35 -0.25
CA LYS A 164 17.87 -6.29 0.88
C LYS A 164 17.26 -5.65 2.12
N THR A 165 17.66 -4.43 2.46
CA THR A 165 17.07 -3.71 3.61
C THR A 165 15.60 -3.36 3.38
N ILE A 166 15.21 -2.96 2.16
CA ILE A 166 13.79 -2.76 1.82
C ILE A 166 13.00 -4.05 2.03
N ALA A 167 13.50 -5.19 1.53
CA ALA A 167 12.83 -6.48 1.70
C ALA A 167 12.69 -6.85 3.19
N GLU A 168 13.73 -6.68 4.00
CA GLU A 168 13.69 -6.96 5.43
C GLU A 168 12.68 -6.09 6.18
N ILE A 169 12.62 -4.78 5.89
CA ILE A 169 11.72 -3.87 6.62
C ILE A 169 10.28 -3.98 6.10
N MET A 170 10.09 -4.18 4.80
CA MET A 170 8.78 -4.04 4.16
C MET A 170 8.06 -5.37 3.87
N TRP A 171 8.67 -6.54 4.14
CA TRP A 171 8.02 -7.83 3.90
C TRP A 171 6.64 -7.99 4.57
N PRO A 172 6.34 -7.41 5.75
CA PRO A 172 5.00 -7.57 6.34
C PRO A 172 3.88 -7.06 5.45
N PHE A 173 4.18 -6.04 4.63
CA PHE A 173 3.24 -5.44 3.67
C PHE A 173 3.24 -6.13 2.30
N ALA A 174 4.17 -7.05 2.03
CA ALA A 174 4.20 -7.80 0.79
C ALA A 174 3.09 -8.87 0.75
N MET A 175 2.63 -9.21 -0.46
CA MET A 175 1.74 -10.35 -0.65
C MET A 175 2.53 -11.64 -0.46
N PRO A 176 2.04 -12.61 0.35
CA PRO A 176 2.75 -13.87 0.56
C PRO A 176 2.89 -14.64 -0.74
N GLY A 177 4.10 -15.14 -1.05
CA GLY A 177 4.34 -16.04 -2.19
C GLY A 177 4.42 -15.39 -3.57
N GLN A 178 4.11 -14.10 -3.73
CA GLN A 178 4.03 -13.46 -5.07
C GLN A 178 5.41 -13.10 -5.67
N ALA A 179 6.41 -12.80 -4.84
CA ALA A 179 7.65 -12.17 -5.31
C ALA A 179 8.49 -13.02 -6.27
N SER A 180 8.51 -14.35 -6.14
CA SER A 180 9.34 -15.22 -6.98
C SER A 180 8.85 -15.25 -8.43
N ASN A 181 7.53 -15.43 -8.63
CA ASN A 181 6.92 -15.51 -9.95
C ASN A 181 7.13 -14.20 -10.74
N ASP A 182 6.98 -13.06 -10.06
CA ASP A 182 7.21 -11.75 -10.68
C ASP A 182 8.65 -11.59 -11.17
N ILE A 183 9.63 -11.98 -10.34
CA ILE A 183 11.05 -11.89 -10.69
C ILE A 183 11.37 -12.78 -11.89
N GLU A 184 10.88 -14.02 -11.90
CA GLU A 184 11.04 -14.95 -13.02
C GLU A 184 10.46 -14.37 -14.31
N GLN A 185 9.28 -13.75 -14.24
CA GLN A 185 8.66 -13.09 -15.39
C GLN A 185 9.51 -11.92 -15.90
N TYR A 186 9.98 -11.02 -15.02
CA TYR A 186 10.84 -9.89 -15.42
C TYR A 186 12.13 -10.35 -16.08
N MET A 187 12.76 -11.37 -15.50
CA MET A 187 13.99 -11.94 -16.04
C MET A 187 13.74 -12.61 -17.39
N GLY A 188 12.67 -13.39 -17.53
CA GLY A 188 12.31 -14.04 -18.79
C GLY A 188 12.12 -13.04 -19.93
N VAL A 189 11.40 -11.93 -19.68
CA VAL A 189 11.22 -10.86 -20.68
C VAL A 189 12.57 -10.23 -21.05
N GLN A 190 13.39 -9.87 -20.06
CA GLN A 190 14.67 -9.19 -20.32
C GLN A 190 15.68 -10.08 -21.04
N LEU A 191 15.76 -11.36 -20.67
CA LEU A 191 16.63 -12.32 -21.34
C LEU A 191 16.20 -12.52 -22.81
N TYR A 192 14.90 -12.70 -23.05
CA TYR A 192 14.38 -12.77 -24.40
C TYR A 192 14.76 -11.54 -25.24
N LEU A 193 14.60 -10.34 -24.69
CA LEU A 193 14.95 -9.09 -25.38
C LEU A 193 16.46 -8.97 -25.62
N ALA A 194 17.29 -9.38 -24.67
CA ALA A 194 18.75 -9.39 -24.80
C ALA A 194 19.27 -10.40 -25.83
N GLU A 195 18.52 -11.47 -26.08
CA GLU A 195 18.84 -12.48 -27.09
C GLU A 195 18.33 -12.09 -28.48
N ASN A 196 17.08 -11.60 -28.58
CA ASN A 196 16.37 -11.46 -29.85
C ASN A 196 16.30 -10.01 -30.37
N HIS A 197 16.40 -9.02 -29.48
CA HIS A 197 16.24 -7.59 -29.80
C HIS A 197 17.34 -6.73 -29.16
N ARG A 198 18.55 -7.28 -28.98
CA ARG A 198 19.61 -6.66 -28.17
C ARG A 198 19.88 -5.19 -28.50
N PRO A 199 20.10 -4.78 -29.78
CA PRO A 199 20.43 -3.37 -30.06
C PRO A 199 19.28 -2.43 -29.68
N ALA A 200 18.04 -2.82 -29.97
CA ALA A 200 16.85 -2.03 -29.63
C ALA A 200 16.59 -1.99 -28.12
N PHE A 201 16.86 -3.09 -27.41
CA PHE A 201 16.74 -3.14 -25.97
C PHE A 201 17.80 -2.26 -25.29
N HIS A 202 19.05 -2.27 -25.76
CA HIS A 202 20.09 -1.36 -25.27
C HIS A 202 19.70 0.10 -25.51
N ALA A 203 19.24 0.44 -26.71
CA ALA A 203 18.76 1.80 -27.01
C ALA A 203 17.62 2.25 -26.07
N PHE A 204 16.69 1.36 -25.74
CA PHE A 204 15.64 1.66 -24.77
C PHE A 204 16.19 1.89 -23.36
N ILE A 205 17.13 1.05 -22.89
CA ILE A 205 17.77 1.21 -21.58
C ILE A 205 18.55 2.54 -21.51
N ASP A 206 19.28 2.88 -22.57
CA ASP A 206 20.02 4.15 -22.65
C ASP A 206 19.06 5.34 -22.58
N GLU A 207 17.95 5.32 -23.34
CA GLU A 207 16.96 6.39 -23.32
C GLU A 207 16.37 6.63 -21.91
N ILE A 208 15.94 5.57 -21.22
CA ILE A 208 15.33 5.72 -19.88
C ILE A 208 16.36 6.12 -18.79
N LEU A 209 17.66 5.90 -19.03
CA LEU A 209 18.75 6.34 -18.16
C LEU A 209 19.16 7.78 -18.44
N GLU A 210 19.36 8.15 -19.70
CA GLU A 210 19.76 9.50 -20.14
C GLU A 210 18.70 10.55 -19.77
N THR A 211 17.43 10.22 -19.98
CA THR A 211 16.29 11.06 -19.54
C THR A 211 16.09 11.08 -18.02
N LYS A 212 16.88 10.29 -17.27
CA LYS A 212 16.74 10.04 -15.82
C LYS A 212 15.40 9.44 -15.43
N PHE A 213 14.61 8.96 -16.38
CA PHE A 213 13.28 8.42 -16.13
C PHE A 213 13.31 7.27 -15.12
N LEU A 214 14.21 6.29 -15.33
CA LEU A 214 14.33 5.11 -14.45
C LEU A 214 14.75 5.50 -13.02
N LYS A 215 15.72 6.41 -12.89
CA LYS A 215 16.18 6.92 -11.59
C LYS A 215 15.09 7.71 -10.86
N ASN A 216 14.38 8.58 -11.56
CA ASN A 216 13.30 9.37 -10.98
C ASN A 216 12.14 8.48 -10.50
N LEU A 217 11.83 7.41 -11.23
CA LEU A 217 10.87 6.40 -10.79
C LEU A 217 11.35 5.69 -9.52
N GLN A 218 12.61 5.26 -9.45
CA GLN A 218 13.18 4.63 -8.26
C GLN A 218 13.06 5.56 -7.05
N VAL A 219 13.49 6.82 -7.17
CA VAL A 219 13.40 7.82 -6.09
C VAL A 219 11.96 8.01 -5.62
N ALA A 220 10.99 8.05 -6.55
CA ALA A 220 9.58 8.17 -6.20
C ALA A 220 9.08 6.95 -5.40
N CYS A 221 9.43 5.73 -5.81
CA CYS A 221 9.12 4.50 -5.08
C CYS A 221 9.73 4.51 -3.66
N LEU A 222 11.00 4.92 -3.55
CA LEU A 222 11.70 5.06 -2.26
C LEU A 222 11.01 6.07 -1.33
N GLY A 223 10.34 7.09 -1.88
CA GLY A 223 9.56 8.06 -1.11
C GLY A 223 8.27 7.48 -0.49
N ILE A 224 7.73 6.38 -1.01
CA ILE A 224 6.50 5.75 -0.52
C ILE A 224 6.73 4.89 0.71
N TYR A 225 7.83 4.13 0.78
CA TYR A 225 8.04 3.19 1.89
C TYR A 225 7.91 3.81 3.30
N PRO A 226 8.51 4.99 3.59
CA PRO A 226 8.34 5.62 4.90
C PRO A 226 6.90 6.04 5.19
N ARG A 227 6.08 6.36 4.17
CA ARG A 227 4.68 6.73 4.34
C ARG A 227 3.81 5.52 4.64
N ILE A 228 4.11 4.37 4.04
CA ILE A 228 3.48 3.09 4.39
C ILE A 228 3.79 2.71 5.84
N LEU A 229 5.04 2.89 6.28
CA LEU A 229 5.42 2.66 7.68
C LEU A 229 4.74 3.62 8.67
N LYS A 230 4.40 4.84 8.25
CA LYS A 230 3.57 5.76 9.05
C LYS A 230 2.11 5.34 9.11
N ALA A 231 1.60 4.76 8.02
CA ALA A 231 0.27 4.18 7.93
C ALA A 231 0.16 2.79 8.57
N GLU A 232 1.19 2.33 9.27
CA GLU A 232 1.29 0.94 9.76
C GLU A 232 0.12 0.55 10.67
N LEU A 233 -0.25 1.38 11.64
CA LEU A 233 -1.36 1.09 12.57
C LEU A 233 -2.71 0.86 11.86
N PRO A 234 -3.22 1.79 11.02
CA PRO A 234 -4.46 1.56 10.28
C PRO A 234 -4.33 0.48 9.19
N LEU A 235 -3.10 0.11 8.78
CA LEU A 235 -2.86 -1.02 7.88
C LEU A 235 -2.87 -2.37 8.58
N ARG A 236 -2.72 -2.48 9.91
CA ARG A 236 -2.71 -3.79 10.60
C ARG A 236 -4.00 -4.58 10.37
N PRO A 237 -5.21 -3.99 10.56
CA PRO A 237 -6.44 -4.70 10.23
C PRO A 237 -6.56 -4.99 8.72
N ALA A 238 -5.96 -4.17 7.85
CA ALA A 238 -5.96 -4.45 6.40
C ALA A 238 -5.07 -5.65 6.05
N LEU A 239 -3.96 -5.86 6.77
CA LEU A 239 -3.10 -7.04 6.64
C LEU A 239 -3.79 -8.34 7.09
N PHE A 240 -4.79 -8.24 7.98
CA PHE A 240 -5.61 -9.38 8.39
C PHE A 240 -6.50 -9.86 7.23
N LEU A 241 -7.03 -8.93 6.42
CA LEU A 241 -7.93 -9.23 5.31
C LEU A 241 -7.28 -10.04 4.18
N ASP A 242 -5.95 -10.08 4.10
CA ASP A 242 -5.22 -10.98 3.19
C ASP A 242 -5.62 -12.46 3.36
N PHE A 243 -6.05 -12.83 4.56
CA PHE A 243 -6.36 -14.21 4.93
C PHE A 243 -7.87 -14.50 4.97
N ASP A 244 -8.70 -13.51 4.66
CA ASP A 244 -10.15 -13.60 4.76
C ASP A 244 -10.80 -13.80 3.38
N ALA A 245 -10.99 -15.07 3.03
CA ALA A 245 -11.61 -15.45 1.77
C ALA A 245 -13.08 -15.01 1.63
N ALA A 246 -13.79 -14.80 2.75
CA ALA A 246 -15.18 -14.34 2.73
C ALA A 246 -15.24 -12.85 2.40
N TYR A 247 -14.34 -12.06 2.98
CA TYR A 247 -14.22 -10.64 2.68
C TYR A 247 -13.77 -10.36 1.25
N GLN A 248 -12.90 -11.21 0.68
CA GLN A 248 -12.54 -11.12 -0.74
C GLN A 248 -13.75 -11.29 -1.69
N LYS A 249 -14.83 -11.94 -1.24
CA LYS A 249 -16.07 -12.14 -2.01
C LYS A 249 -17.12 -11.06 -1.74
N GLN A 250 -17.16 -10.49 -0.54
CA GLN A 250 -18.10 -9.43 -0.16
C GLN A 250 -17.52 -8.58 0.97
N THR A 251 -17.42 -7.27 0.75
CA THR A 251 -16.95 -6.31 1.75
C THR A 251 -17.92 -6.21 2.92
N ILE A 252 -17.42 -6.36 4.14
CA ILE A 252 -18.19 -6.18 5.38
C ILE A 252 -17.70 -4.89 6.06
N PRO A 253 -18.58 -3.98 6.47
CA PRO A 253 -18.22 -2.76 7.18
C PRO A 253 -17.37 -3.06 8.41
N MET A 254 -16.13 -2.62 8.40
CA MET A 254 -15.15 -2.85 9.45
C MET A 254 -14.38 -1.55 9.70
N ARG A 255 -14.14 -1.23 10.97
CA ARG A 255 -13.58 0.07 11.38
C ARG A 255 -12.16 -0.10 11.92
N VAL A 256 -11.38 0.97 11.90
CA VAL A 256 -10.06 1.06 12.54
C VAL A 256 -10.10 2.01 13.73
N SER A 257 -9.10 1.93 14.60
CA SER A 257 -9.02 2.73 15.81
C SER A 257 -8.23 4.05 15.68
N ALA A 258 -7.72 4.41 14.49
CA ALA A 258 -6.91 5.62 14.28
C ALA A 258 -7.35 6.36 13.00
N ASP A 259 -7.76 7.64 13.12
CA ASP A 259 -8.31 8.43 12.02
C ASP A 259 -7.36 9.51 11.51
N GLN A 260 -6.97 9.40 10.24
CA GLN A 260 -6.37 10.46 9.41
C GLN A 260 -6.69 10.18 7.92
N PHE A 261 -7.98 10.13 7.55
CA PHE A 261 -8.39 9.77 6.19
C PHE A 261 -7.71 10.59 5.09
N ASP A 262 -7.58 11.91 5.29
CA ASP A 262 -6.97 12.80 4.30
C ASP A 262 -5.50 12.48 4.01
N ASP A 263 -4.71 12.09 5.03
CA ASP A 263 -3.30 11.73 4.83
C ASP A 263 -3.14 10.46 3.99
N PHE A 264 -4.06 9.49 4.17
CA PHE A 264 -4.05 8.24 3.43
C PHE A 264 -4.63 8.37 2.02
N LYS A 265 -5.56 9.32 1.83
CA LYS A 265 -6.04 9.76 0.52
C LYS A 265 -4.89 10.23 -0.36
N ASP A 266 -4.05 11.12 0.15
CA ASP A 266 -2.89 11.62 -0.59
C ASP A 266 -1.85 10.52 -0.84
N LEU A 267 -1.63 9.62 0.13
CA LEU A 267 -0.78 8.45 -0.07
C LEU A 267 -1.27 7.56 -1.23
N TYR A 268 -2.56 7.25 -1.27
CA TYR A 268 -3.14 6.43 -2.34
C TYR A 268 -2.98 7.09 -3.72
N LYS A 269 -3.25 8.39 -3.80
CA LYS A 269 -3.10 9.19 -5.02
C LYS A 269 -1.66 9.15 -5.55
N ASP A 270 -0.69 9.40 -4.68
CA ASP A 270 0.72 9.42 -5.05
C ASP A 270 1.21 8.04 -5.51
N ILE A 271 0.78 6.97 -4.85
CA ILE A 271 1.07 5.60 -5.27
C ILE A 271 0.51 5.35 -6.68
N ALA A 272 -0.74 5.71 -6.93
CA ALA A 272 -1.37 5.48 -8.23
C ALA A 272 -0.72 6.30 -9.36
N GLU A 273 -0.23 7.51 -9.07
CA GLU A 273 0.57 8.29 -10.02
C GLU A 273 1.92 7.62 -10.32
N ILE A 274 2.59 7.09 -9.30
CA ILE A 274 3.85 6.35 -9.50
C ILE A 274 3.61 5.11 -10.35
N ILE A 275 2.57 4.32 -10.08
CA ILE A 275 2.22 3.15 -10.90
C ILE A 275 1.96 3.55 -12.34
N SER A 276 1.18 4.61 -12.57
CA SER A 276 0.93 5.17 -13.92
C SER A 276 2.22 5.39 -14.71
N ARG A 277 3.23 5.96 -14.05
CA ARG A 277 4.55 6.23 -14.67
C ARG A 277 5.36 4.94 -14.82
N GLN A 278 5.33 4.04 -13.84
CA GLN A 278 5.99 2.73 -13.94
C GLN A 278 5.45 1.89 -15.10
N PHE A 279 4.16 2.00 -15.40
CA PHE A 279 3.52 1.25 -16.48
C PHE A 279 4.01 1.63 -17.89
N VAL A 280 4.68 2.78 -18.02
CA VAL A 280 5.44 3.13 -19.23
C VAL A 280 6.58 2.14 -19.49
N LEU A 281 7.24 1.63 -18.45
CA LEU A 281 8.28 0.59 -18.60
C LEU A 281 7.68 -0.71 -19.13
N VAL A 282 6.49 -1.08 -18.64
CA VAL A 282 5.76 -2.27 -19.12
C VAL A 282 5.43 -2.13 -20.60
N ALA A 283 4.88 -0.99 -21.01
CA ALA A 283 4.55 -0.71 -22.42
C ALA A 283 5.80 -0.74 -23.31
N GLY A 284 6.89 -0.10 -22.90
CA GLY A 284 8.15 -0.08 -23.66
C GLY A 284 8.71 -1.50 -23.88
N LEU A 285 8.73 -2.32 -22.82
CA LEU A 285 9.15 -3.72 -22.91
C LEU A 285 8.18 -4.56 -23.76
N ASN A 286 6.88 -4.32 -23.67
CA ASN A 286 5.88 -5.01 -24.50
C ASN A 286 6.06 -4.70 -25.99
N ASN A 287 6.26 -3.43 -26.32
CA ASN A 287 6.49 -2.98 -27.69
C ASN A 287 7.77 -3.58 -28.27
N LEU A 288 8.87 -3.59 -27.50
CA LEU A 288 10.10 -4.30 -27.88
C LEU A 288 9.85 -5.79 -28.10
N PHE A 289 9.16 -6.45 -27.17
CA PHE A 289 8.91 -7.89 -27.20
C PHE A 289 8.09 -8.30 -28.43
N LYS A 290 7.14 -7.47 -28.85
CA LYS A 290 6.22 -7.77 -29.95
C LYS A 290 6.72 -7.28 -31.31
N ARG A 291 7.51 -6.20 -31.35
CA ARG A 291 7.78 -5.43 -32.58
C ARG A 291 9.24 -5.01 -32.75
N GLY A 292 10.10 -5.25 -31.76
CA GLY A 292 11.51 -4.87 -31.80
C GLY A 292 11.79 -3.37 -31.67
N ASP A 293 10.79 -2.54 -31.38
CA ASP A 293 10.93 -1.09 -31.17
C ASP A 293 10.00 -0.64 -30.03
N HIS A 294 10.55 -0.01 -29.00
CA HIS A 294 9.81 0.41 -27.81
C HIS A 294 8.78 1.52 -28.09
N ASN A 295 8.90 2.25 -29.21
CA ASN A 295 7.99 3.31 -29.61
C ASN A 295 6.78 2.83 -30.44
N VAL A 296 6.80 1.60 -30.94
CA VAL A 296 5.78 1.12 -31.88
C VAL A 296 4.68 0.38 -31.13
N PHE A 297 3.48 0.95 -31.13
CA PHE A 297 2.26 0.35 -30.61
C PHE A 297 1.52 -0.45 -31.69
N LYS A 298 0.66 -1.39 -31.27
CA LYS A 298 -0.22 -2.11 -32.20
C LYS A 298 -1.14 -1.12 -32.94
N PRO A 299 -1.15 -1.09 -34.28
CA PRO A 299 -2.09 -0.27 -35.02
C PRO A 299 -3.53 -0.56 -34.62
N GLU A 300 -4.38 0.47 -34.61
CA GLU A 300 -5.82 0.37 -34.34
C GLU A 300 -6.21 -0.15 -32.94
N ILE A 301 -5.24 -0.33 -32.03
CA ILE A 301 -5.56 -0.76 -30.66
C ILE A 301 -6.39 0.29 -29.91
N GLY A 302 -6.16 1.56 -30.23
CA GLY A 302 -6.94 2.70 -29.74
C GLY A 302 -8.15 3.06 -30.59
N MET A 303 -8.65 2.16 -31.44
CA MET A 303 -9.76 2.47 -32.35
C MET A 303 -11.04 2.73 -31.58
N THR A 304 -11.56 3.94 -31.70
CA THR A 304 -12.84 4.33 -31.07
C THR A 304 -14.03 3.92 -31.95
N LYS A 305 -15.23 3.87 -31.34
CA LYS A 305 -16.49 3.60 -32.06
C LYS A 305 -16.76 4.56 -33.22
N SER A 306 -16.17 5.75 -33.22
CA SER A 306 -16.29 6.74 -34.30
C SER A 306 -15.25 6.57 -35.43
N GLY A 307 -14.45 5.50 -35.40
CA GLY A 307 -13.41 5.24 -36.40
C GLY A 307 -12.16 6.10 -36.26
N LYS A 308 -12.01 6.83 -35.14
CA LYS A 308 -10.78 7.58 -34.83
C LYS A 308 -9.81 6.67 -34.08
N ASP A 309 -8.62 6.52 -34.63
CA ASP A 309 -7.51 5.83 -33.96
C ASP A 309 -6.83 6.77 -32.96
N GLN A 310 -6.86 6.38 -31.67
CA GLN A 310 -6.18 7.08 -30.58
C GLN A 310 -4.91 6.36 -30.13
N THR A 311 -4.42 5.39 -30.91
CA THR A 311 -3.17 4.68 -30.62
C THR A 311 -2.01 5.67 -30.43
N PRO A 312 -1.22 5.54 -29.36
CA PRO A 312 -0.03 6.36 -29.14
C PRO A 312 0.96 6.25 -30.28
N LYS A 313 1.50 7.39 -30.70
CA LYS A 313 2.52 7.44 -31.76
C LYS A 313 3.92 7.10 -31.26
N SER A 314 4.13 7.09 -29.96
CA SER A 314 5.42 6.82 -29.32
C SER A 314 5.22 6.47 -27.85
N LEU A 315 6.27 5.94 -27.22
CA LEU A 315 6.26 5.68 -25.78
C LEU A 315 6.13 6.98 -24.97
N HIS A 316 6.71 8.07 -25.48
CA HIS A 316 6.52 9.41 -24.92
C HIS A 316 5.05 9.84 -24.96
N ALA A 317 4.35 9.69 -26.10
CA ALA A 317 2.93 10.01 -26.16
C ALA A 317 2.08 9.14 -25.21
N PHE A 318 2.51 7.90 -24.97
CA PHE A 318 1.86 7.01 -23.99
C PHE A 318 2.00 7.50 -22.55
N THR A 319 3.03 8.30 -22.20
CA THR A 319 3.18 8.81 -20.82
C THR A 319 1.98 9.63 -20.38
N ASP A 320 1.38 10.37 -21.31
CA ASP A 320 0.29 11.32 -21.07
C ASP A 320 -1.09 10.67 -21.01
N ILE A 321 -1.19 9.38 -21.37
CA ILE A 321 -2.45 8.64 -21.25
C ILE A 321 -2.83 8.50 -19.78
N PRO A 322 -4.09 8.80 -19.40
CA PRO A 322 -4.58 8.53 -18.05
C PRO A 322 -4.36 7.07 -17.67
N PHE A 323 -3.80 6.80 -16.49
CA PHE A 323 -3.50 5.44 -16.02
C PHE A 323 -4.64 4.44 -16.28
N GLY A 324 -5.89 4.88 -16.06
CA GLY A 324 -7.05 4.02 -16.23
C GLY A 324 -7.40 3.59 -17.66
N GLN A 325 -6.75 4.19 -18.65
CA GLN A 325 -6.87 3.80 -20.05
C GLN A 325 -5.58 3.17 -20.57
N LYS A 326 -4.45 3.27 -19.83
CA LYS A 326 -3.16 2.76 -20.31
C LYS A 326 -3.20 1.27 -20.65
N GLY A 327 -3.97 0.48 -19.90
CA GLY A 327 -4.11 -0.97 -20.15
C GLY A 327 -4.70 -1.28 -21.53
N ASP A 328 -5.61 -0.43 -22.02
CA ASP A 328 -6.29 -0.61 -23.31
C ASP A 328 -5.33 -0.46 -24.51
N PHE A 329 -4.18 0.20 -24.31
CA PHE A 329 -3.18 0.44 -25.35
C PHE A 329 -1.99 -0.52 -25.30
N ILE A 330 -2.03 -1.58 -24.49
CA ILE A 330 -0.99 -2.62 -24.45
C ILE A 330 -1.58 -3.94 -24.93
N ASP A 331 -1.16 -4.41 -26.10
CA ASP A 331 -1.62 -5.69 -26.64
C ASP A 331 -0.92 -6.88 -26.00
N ASP A 332 -1.71 -7.90 -25.63
CA ASP A 332 -1.25 -9.14 -24.96
C ASP A 332 -0.25 -8.85 -23.84
N ASN A 333 -0.66 -7.97 -22.93
CA ASN A 333 0.20 -7.42 -21.89
C ASN A 333 0.86 -8.53 -21.06
N TRP A 334 2.20 -8.53 -21.07
CA TRP A 334 3.01 -9.48 -20.32
C TRP A 334 2.93 -9.27 -18.80
N PHE A 335 2.50 -8.10 -18.32
CA PHE A 335 2.36 -7.79 -16.90
C PHE A 335 0.89 -7.59 -16.51
N SER A 336 0.38 -8.42 -15.60
CA SER A 336 -0.98 -8.26 -15.05
C SER A 336 -0.97 -7.64 -13.66
N PHE A 337 -1.76 -6.57 -13.49
CA PHE A 337 -2.13 -6.06 -12.18
C PHE A 337 -3.08 -7.04 -11.47
N GLY A 338 -3.07 -7.07 -10.14
CA GLY A 338 -4.15 -7.70 -9.39
C GLY A 338 -5.50 -7.01 -9.67
N GLU A 339 -6.60 -7.77 -9.63
CA GLU A 339 -7.95 -7.34 -10.02
C GLU A 339 -8.42 -6.02 -9.37
N GLN A 340 -7.94 -5.72 -8.15
CA GLN A 340 -8.35 -4.54 -7.38
C GLN A 340 -7.43 -3.32 -7.52
N ALA A 341 -6.27 -3.47 -8.16
CA ALA A 341 -5.24 -2.41 -8.16
C ALA A 341 -5.45 -1.33 -9.23
N ALA A 342 -6.26 -1.64 -10.25
CA ALA A 342 -6.57 -0.75 -11.36
C ALA A 342 -8.02 -0.22 -11.30
N ASP A 343 -8.62 -0.14 -10.11
CA ASP A 343 -9.94 0.49 -9.96
C ASP A 343 -9.87 1.99 -10.23
N ASN A 344 -10.06 2.31 -11.50
CA ASN A 344 -10.01 3.66 -12.04
C ASN A 344 -11.13 4.55 -11.50
N GLN A 345 -12.24 3.96 -11.07
CA GLN A 345 -13.39 4.72 -10.57
C GLN A 345 -13.08 5.27 -9.19
N LEU A 346 -12.57 4.43 -8.29
CA LEU A 346 -12.18 4.90 -6.96
C LEU A 346 -11.04 5.91 -7.03
N ARG A 347 -9.99 5.63 -7.81
CA ARG A 347 -8.86 6.56 -7.96
C ARG A 347 -9.33 7.92 -8.47
N ASN A 348 -10.12 7.95 -9.54
CA ASN A 348 -10.58 9.21 -10.11
C ASN A 348 -11.46 9.97 -9.11
N ALA A 349 -12.36 9.28 -8.41
CA ALA A 349 -13.25 9.87 -7.42
C ALA A 349 -12.49 10.47 -6.22
N ILE A 350 -11.56 9.71 -5.65
CA ILE A 350 -10.83 10.08 -4.44
C ILE A 350 -9.76 11.14 -4.73
N ALA A 351 -9.13 11.12 -5.90
CA ALA A 351 -8.05 12.06 -6.24
C ALA A 351 -8.53 13.43 -6.75
N HIS A 352 -9.76 13.54 -7.27
CA HIS A 352 -10.21 14.72 -8.01
C HIS A 352 -11.60 15.25 -7.63
N PHE A 353 -12.34 14.60 -6.72
CA PHE A 353 -13.70 15.02 -6.34
C PHE A 353 -13.85 15.21 -4.84
N LYS A 354 -14.96 15.85 -4.45
CA LYS A 354 -15.34 16.04 -3.05
C LYS A 354 -15.64 14.66 -2.44
N THR A 355 -14.80 14.23 -1.51
CA THR A 355 -15.05 13.07 -0.64
C THR A 355 -15.65 13.56 0.66
N ASP A 356 -16.68 12.89 1.15
CA ASP A 356 -17.24 13.12 2.48
C ASP A 356 -16.89 11.93 3.38
N TYR A 357 -16.29 12.20 4.53
CA TYR A 357 -15.87 11.18 5.48
C TYR A 357 -16.66 11.35 6.78
N ASP A 358 -17.40 10.30 7.15
CA ASP A 358 -18.11 10.24 8.41
C ASP A 358 -17.24 9.48 9.43
N ASP A 359 -16.62 10.20 10.36
CA ASP A 359 -15.75 9.65 11.41
C ASP A 359 -16.49 8.67 12.35
N ILE A 360 -17.82 8.79 12.49
CA ILE A 360 -18.63 7.91 13.35
C ILE A 360 -18.77 6.54 12.70
N THR A 361 -19.19 6.53 11.43
CA THR A 361 -19.44 5.27 10.72
C THR A 361 -18.24 4.74 9.96
N GLN A 362 -17.20 5.57 9.80
CA GLN A 362 -16.06 5.41 8.91
C GLN A 362 -16.46 5.13 7.46
N LYS A 363 -17.57 5.73 7.03
CA LYS A 363 -18.03 5.70 5.63
C LYS A 363 -17.38 6.84 4.86
N ILE A 364 -16.82 6.49 3.71
CA ILE A 364 -16.29 7.43 2.73
C ILE A 364 -17.29 7.45 1.58
N THR A 365 -17.94 8.59 1.38
CA THR A 365 -18.84 8.83 0.25
C THR A 365 -18.08 9.59 -0.84
N TYR A 366 -18.07 9.06 -2.06
CA TYR A 366 -17.36 9.66 -3.18
C TYR A 366 -18.22 9.70 -4.44
N TYR A 367 -17.85 10.61 -5.37
CA TYR A 367 -18.62 10.88 -6.58
C TYR A 367 -17.72 10.64 -7.80
N PRO A 368 -17.80 9.46 -8.44
CA PRO A 368 -16.85 9.06 -9.49
C PRO A 368 -17.08 9.75 -10.84
N ARG A 369 -18.21 10.45 -11.03
CA ARG A 369 -18.60 11.09 -12.29
C ARG A 369 -18.76 12.60 -12.13
N LYS A 370 -18.28 13.37 -13.12
CA LYS A 370 -18.59 14.81 -13.25
C LYS A 370 -20.01 14.97 -13.77
N GLU A 371 -20.99 15.18 -12.89
CA GLU A 371 -22.40 15.35 -13.26
C GLU A 371 -22.85 16.83 -13.27
N GLY A 372 -22.00 17.76 -13.70
CA GLY A 372 -22.36 19.18 -13.83
C GLY A 372 -22.83 19.78 -12.49
N MET A 373 -23.97 20.50 -12.48
CA MET A 373 -24.55 21.12 -11.27
C MET A 373 -25.27 20.12 -10.33
N LYS A 374 -25.38 18.83 -10.68
CA LYS A 374 -26.11 17.82 -9.91
C LYS A 374 -25.20 16.64 -9.59
N GLN A 375 -24.85 16.43 -8.33
CA GLN A 375 -24.11 15.23 -7.89
C GLN A 375 -25.14 14.17 -7.45
N GLU A 376 -25.74 13.43 -8.38
CA GLU A 376 -26.85 12.51 -8.06
C GLU A 376 -26.38 11.06 -7.80
N LYS A 377 -25.20 10.65 -8.30
CA LYS A 377 -24.68 9.29 -8.10
C LYS A 377 -23.42 9.26 -7.23
N SER A 378 -23.61 8.98 -5.95
CA SER A 378 -22.54 8.67 -5.01
C SER A 378 -22.27 7.16 -4.91
N GLU A 379 -21.04 6.82 -4.58
CA GLU A 379 -20.62 5.49 -4.16
C GLU A 379 -20.06 5.56 -2.73
N VAL A 380 -20.06 4.42 -2.03
CA VAL A 380 -19.66 4.32 -0.63
C VAL A 380 -18.62 3.22 -0.47
N ILE A 381 -17.57 3.52 0.28
CA ILE A 381 -16.55 2.57 0.73
C ILE A 381 -16.27 2.80 2.21
N TYR A 382 -15.94 1.74 2.97
CA TYR A 382 -15.53 1.91 4.37
C TYR A 382 -14.03 2.18 4.47
N PHE A 383 -13.63 2.85 5.55
CA PHE A 383 -12.23 3.21 5.76
C PHE A 383 -11.28 2.00 5.73
N LEU A 384 -11.66 0.86 6.33
CA LEU A 384 -10.82 -0.34 6.25
C LEU A 384 -10.67 -0.85 4.81
N ASP A 385 -11.75 -0.85 4.02
CA ASP A 385 -11.70 -1.22 2.61
C ASP A 385 -10.78 -0.26 1.84
N PHE A 386 -10.83 1.03 2.15
CA PHE A 386 -9.92 2.02 1.58
C PHE A 386 -8.46 1.74 1.94
N MET A 387 -8.15 1.44 3.20
CA MET A 387 -6.80 1.06 3.63
C MET A 387 -6.31 -0.22 2.94
N GLN A 388 -7.19 -1.19 2.71
CA GLN A 388 -6.86 -2.36 1.92
C GLN A 388 -6.50 -1.98 0.48
N ARG A 389 -7.20 -1.02 -0.14
CA ARG A 389 -6.85 -0.53 -1.48
C ARG A 389 -5.53 0.23 -1.51
N VAL A 390 -5.19 0.97 -0.46
CA VAL A 390 -3.84 1.55 -0.29
C VAL A 390 -2.78 0.45 -0.27
N LEU A 391 -3.01 -0.62 0.50
CA LEU A 391 -2.11 -1.76 0.60
C LEU A 391 -1.92 -2.48 -0.75
N VAL A 392 -3.01 -2.74 -1.48
CA VAL A 392 -2.98 -3.37 -2.80
C VAL A 392 -2.24 -2.50 -3.81
N ALA A 393 -2.52 -1.19 -3.87
CA ALA A 393 -1.82 -0.28 -4.76
C ALA A 393 -0.31 -0.21 -4.41
N TYR A 394 0.02 -0.14 -3.12
CA TYR A 394 1.42 -0.19 -2.67
C TYR A 394 2.13 -1.47 -3.16
N ARG A 395 1.46 -2.62 -3.10
CA ARG A 395 2.02 -3.90 -3.56
C ARG A 395 2.32 -3.86 -5.05
N GLU A 396 1.40 -3.37 -5.88
CA GLU A 396 1.66 -3.23 -7.32
C GLU A 396 2.80 -2.26 -7.63
N MET A 397 2.84 -1.12 -6.94
CA MET A 397 3.96 -0.19 -7.05
C MET A 397 5.28 -0.88 -6.69
N ASN A 398 5.29 -1.68 -5.61
CA ASN A 398 6.47 -2.42 -5.17
C ASN A 398 6.86 -3.55 -6.15
N ARG A 399 5.90 -4.24 -6.78
CA ARG A 399 6.15 -5.22 -7.85
C ARG A 399 6.87 -4.57 -9.03
N LEU A 400 6.36 -3.43 -9.50
CA LEU A 400 6.99 -2.65 -10.56
C LEU A 400 8.31 -1.99 -10.12
N HIS A 401 8.52 -1.75 -8.82
CA HIS A 401 9.82 -1.33 -8.31
C HIS A 401 10.86 -2.46 -8.38
N GLN A 402 10.46 -3.74 -8.29
CA GLN A 402 11.35 -4.86 -8.60
C GLN A 402 11.71 -4.92 -10.10
N LEU A 403 10.79 -4.54 -11.00
CA LEU A 403 11.13 -4.36 -12.41
C LEU A 403 12.21 -3.27 -12.58
N ILE A 404 12.05 -2.10 -11.94
CA ILE A 404 13.06 -1.03 -11.95
C ILE A 404 14.42 -1.54 -11.45
N LYS A 405 14.43 -2.26 -10.33
CA LYS A 405 15.63 -2.93 -9.80
C LYS A 405 16.28 -3.82 -10.85
N SER A 406 15.51 -4.68 -11.51
CA SER A 406 16.02 -5.62 -12.51
C SER A 406 16.63 -4.91 -13.73
N LEU A 407 16.01 -3.84 -14.23
CA LEU A 407 16.55 -3.02 -15.33
C LEU A 407 17.89 -2.35 -14.94
N PHE A 408 18.03 -1.86 -13.71
CA PHE A 408 19.32 -1.38 -13.21
C PHE A 408 20.38 -2.49 -13.18
N TYR A 409 20.02 -3.70 -12.75
CA TYR A 409 20.96 -4.83 -12.76
C TYR A 409 21.35 -5.24 -14.17
N TYR A 410 20.40 -5.28 -15.12
CA TYR A 410 20.70 -5.52 -16.52
C TYR A 410 21.75 -4.52 -17.04
N HIS A 411 21.53 -3.23 -16.80
CA HIS A 411 22.47 -2.18 -17.17
C HIS A 411 23.86 -2.41 -16.55
N TYR A 412 23.96 -2.56 -15.22
CA TYR A 412 25.25 -2.64 -14.52
C TYR A 412 26.03 -3.95 -14.72
N LEU A 413 25.33 -5.06 -14.98
CA LEU A 413 25.96 -6.39 -15.03
C LEU A 413 26.13 -6.91 -16.45
N ILE A 414 25.29 -6.48 -17.39
CA ILE A 414 25.29 -6.95 -18.78
C ILE A 414 25.75 -5.83 -19.69
N GLN A 415 24.95 -4.77 -19.84
CA GLN A 415 25.20 -3.72 -20.83
C GLN A 415 26.54 -2.98 -20.60
N THR A 416 26.84 -2.56 -19.37
CA THR A 416 28.11 -1.86 -19.09
C THR A 416 29.32 -2.78 -19.17
N ALA A 417 29.16 -4.07 -18.87
CA ALA A 417 30.25 -5.04 -18.97
C ALA A 417 30.66 -5.22 -20.44
N GLU A 418 29.69 -5.31 -21.34
CA GLU A 418 29.89 -5.40 -22.79
C GLU A 418 30.56 -4.15 -23.39
N ASN A 419 30.30 -2.95 -22.84
CA ASN A 419 30.93 -1.72 -23.31
C ASN A 419 32.38 -1.52 -22.82
N THR A 420 32.83 -2.33 -21.86
CA THR A 420 34.18 -2.24 -21.25
C THR A 420 35.13 -3.36 -21.67
N GLY A 421 34.64 -4.36 -22.41
CA GLY A 421 35.43 -5.44 -23.02
C GLY A 421 35.55 -5.23 -24.52
#